data_AF-A0A7K6WM87-F1
#
_entry.id   AF-A0A7K6WM87-F1
#
_cell.length_a   1.000
_cell.length_b   1.000
_cell.length_c   1.000
_cell.angle_alpha   90.00
_cell.angle_beta   90.00
_cell.angle_gamma   90.00
#
_symmetry.space_group_name_H-M   'P 1'
#
loop_
_entity.id
_entity.type
_entity.pdbx_description
1 polymer ?
#
loop_
_entity_poly.entity_id
_entity_poly.type
_entity_poly.pdbx_seq_one_letter_code
_entity_poly.pdbx_strand_id
1 'polypeptide(L)'
;KGTATPEKATITSNYMKMLDPCQLKPDSMEMERIVTVLDETIAKLELSSLIPSVTNSLDRFADMLGPAITTELIKHQKLSNEVENLLASSEEGDSVRAEEQQGCLCLLEQCLKCSVRNVLRLLLANPSLCQALKREARVKESPAEVFIKAFGEFRNFILERLLTSPMEEEEEIQFMEDISLRIQRNTEAITALQAQLAAAIRTQETEIQKKDNVIQDLKTSMQALTDACKAGAQQIKQEGDKQQKKMLQASQASCARLQEDIEQLRAQLHALVLEHRASELALRKRKGRLESEIVNWIEKYDTDMGEKQAEYEEVDAVYAEEKAQVSLLAEKHAMLLQEYSQIEEERRICQNKKEQALKELTARTRAAICIQAFWRGYLVRSLKSKKKTKKQEKGKSKKAKK
;
A
#
# COMPACT_ATOMS: atom_id res chain seq x y z
N LYS A 1 35.89 -44.65 -16.30
CA LYS A 1 37.25 -45.23 -16.25
C LYS A 1 37.10 -46.68 -15.83
N GLY A 2 37.56 -47.61 -16.66
CA GLY A 2 37.30 -49.03 -16.51
C GLY A 2 37.94 -49.65 -15.28
N THR A 3 37.36 -50.73 -14.81
CA THR A 3 38.01 -51.68 -13.92
C THR A 3 37.61 -53.07 -14.35
N ALA A 4 38.57 -53.75 -14.95
CA ALA A 4 38.57 -55.18 -15.16
C ALA A 4 38.48 -55.90 -13.81
N THR A 5 37.59 -56.88 -13.71
CA THR A 5 37.74 -58.00 -12.77
C THR A 5 36.97 -59.21 -13.29
N PRO A 6 37.61 -60.05 -14.13
CA PRO A 6 37.31 -61.48 -14.17
C PRO A 6 38.31 -62.28 -13.33
N GLU A 7 39.56 -61.80 -13.16
CA GLU A 7 40.65 -62.58 -12.53
C GLU A 7 40.40 -62.96 -11.06
N LYS A 8 39.77 -62.09 -10.25
CA LYS A 8 39.48 -62.41 -8.86
C LYS A 8 38.51 -63.58 -8.71
N ALA A 9 37.52 -63.69 -9.61
CA ALA A 9 36.55 -64.78 -9.60
C ALA A 9 37.21 -66.11 -10.01
N THR A 10 38.12 -66.07 -10.99
CA THR A 10 38.87 -67.24 -11.47
C THR A 10 39.83 -67.77 -10.42
N ILE A 11 40.49 -66.89 -9.65
CA ILE A 11 41.38 -67.28 -8.55
C ILE A 11 40.57 -67.93 -7.42
N THR A 12 39.46 -67.31 -6.96
CA THR A 12 38.59 -67.95 -5.94
C THR A 12 37.98 -69.28 -6.40
N SER A 13 37.68 -69.43 -7.69
CA SER A 13 37.13 -70.67 -8.25
C SER A 13 38.15 -71.82 -8.27
N ASN A 14 39.43 -71.51 -8.52
CA ASN A 14 40.50 -72.50 -8.45
C ASN A 14 40.86 -72.89 -7.02
N TYR A 15 40.82 -71.95 -6.07
CA TYR A 15 41.07 -72.26 -4.65
C TYR A 15 39.92 -73.01 -3.97
N MET A 16 38.65 -72.73 -4.33
CA MET A 16 37.52 -73.55 -3.83
C MET A 16 37.55 -74.99 -4.35
N LYS A 17 38.22 -75.27 -5.48
CA LYS A 17 38.45 -76.63 -5.97
C LYS A 17 39.61 -77.33 -5.27
N MET A 18 40.52 -76.60 -4.60
CA MET A 18 41.60 -77.18 -3.78
C MET A 18 41.12 -77.66 -2.41
N LEU A 19 39.98 -77.14 -1.92
CA LEU A 19 39.48 -77.41 -0.56
C LEU A 19 38.57 -78.66 -0.45
N ASP A 20 38.56 -79.54 -1.45
CA ASP A 20 37.79 -80.80 -1.37
C ASP A 20 38.74 -82.00 -1.46
N PRO A 21 39.41 -82.39 -0.34
CA PRO A 21 40.30 -83.56 -0.29
C PRO A 21 39.57 -84.85 -0.69
N CYS A 22 38.23 -84.87 -0.62
CA CYS A 22 37.40 -86.03 -0.92
C CYS A 22 37.48 -86.51 -2.38
N GLN A 23 38.11 -85.74 -3.28
CA GLN A 23 38.25 -86.09 -4.70
C GLN A 23 39.55 -86.83 -5.03
N LEU A 24 40.49 -86.92 -4.08
CA LEU A 24 41.78 -87.58 -4.26
C LEU A 24 41.70 -89.06 -3.85
N LYS A 25 42.27 -89.94 -4.66
CA LYS A 25 42.39 -91.37 -4.32
C LYS A 25 43.61 -91.57 -3.42
N PRO A 26 43.60 -92.59 -2.55
CA PRO A 26 44.78 -92.90 -1.76
C PRO A 26 45.95 -93.32 -2.67
N ASP A 27 46.91 -92.42 -2.85
CA ASP A 27 48.05 -92.62 -3.77
C ASP A 27 49.19 -93.45 -3.16
N SER A 28 49.15 -93.73 -1.85
CA SER A 28 50.13 -94.53 -1.11
C SER A 28 49.55 -95.88 -0.69
N MET A 29 50.35 -96.94 -0.83
CA MET A 29 49.99 -98.29 -0.38
C MET A 29 49.71 -98.33 1.13
N GLU A 30 50.39 -97.52 1.92
CA GLU A 30 50.17 -97.39 3.36
C GLU A 30 48.81 -96.76 3.66
N MET A 31 48.41 -95.75 2.89
CA MET A 31 47.10 -95.10 3.00
C MET A 31 45.97 -96.07 2.64
N GLU A 32 46.10 -96.80 1.53
CA GLU A 32 45.15 -97.84 1.14
C GLU A 32 45.03 -98.93 2.22
N ARG A 33 46.16 -99.35 2.82
CA ARG A 33 46.16 -100.32 3.93
C ARG A 33 45.44 -99.81 5.18
N ILE A 34 45.65 -98.55 5.56
CA ILE A 34 44.98 -97.96 6.72
C ILE A 34 43.47 -97.90 6.49
N VAL A 35 43.05 -97.41 5.32
CA VAL A 35 41.62 -97.30 4.95
C VAL A 35 40.97 -98.68 4.86
N THR A 36 41.62 -99.66 4.24
CA THR A 36 41.10 -101.04 4.14
C THR A 36 41.00 -101.73 5.49
N VAL A 37 41.94 -101.52 6.42
CA VAL A 37 41.82 -102.01 7.80
C VAL A 37 40.61 -101.37 8.49
N LEU A 38 40.41 -100.06 8.33
CA LEU A 38 39.24 -99.38 8.89
C LEU A 38 37.93 -99.92 8.29
N ASP A 39 37.85 -100.09 6.98
CA ASP A 39 36.69 -100.67 6.29
C ASP A 39 36.43 -102.13 6.74
N GLU A 40 37.48 -102.93 6.91
CA GLU A 40 37.38 -104.30 7.42
C GLU A 40 36.93 -104.34 8.90
N THR A 41 37.40 -103.41 9.73
CA THR A 41 36.95 -103.30 11.12
C THR A 41 35.48 -102.89 11.21
N ILE A 42 35.01 -101.96 10.36
CA ILE A 42 33.59 -101.61 10.24
C ILE A 42 32.78 -102.85 9.86
N ALA A 43 33.20 -103.59 8.83
CA ALA A 43 32.50 -104.79 8.38
C ALA A 43 32.43 -105.88 9.46
N LYS A 44 33.48 -106.05 10.27
CA LYS A 44 33.53 -106.98 11.41
C LYS A 44 32.67 -106.51 12.58
N LEU A 45 32.68 -105.22 12.89
CA LEU A 45 31.83 -104.61 13.91
C LEU A 45 30.35 -104.80 13.56
N GLU A 46 29.97 -104.48 12.32
CA GLU A 46 28.61 -104.70 11.79
C GLU A 46 28.17 -106.15 11.86
N LEU A 47 29.07 -107.11 11.67
CA LEU A 47 28.73 -108.53 11.75
C LEU A 47 28.59 -108.99 13.20
N SER A 48 29.49 -108.54 14.08
CA SER A 48 29.46 -108.85 15.50
C SER A 48 28.23 -108.25 16.21
N SER A 49 27.77 -107.07 15.78
CA SER A 49 26.59 -106.41 16.34
C SER A 49 25.28 -107.15 16.04
N LEU A 50 25.27 -108.09 15.10
CA LEU A 50 24.09 -108.92 14.79
C LEU A 50 23.97 -110.12 15.73
N ILE A 51 25.03 -110.50 16.44
CA ILE A 51 25.00 -111.70 17.30
C ILE A 51 23.93 -111.56 18.40
N PRO A 52 23.86 -110.45 19.17
CA PRO A 52 22.85 -110.31 20.21
C PRO A 52 21.41 -110.29 19.67
N SER A 53 21.17 -109.69 18.49
CA SER A 53 19.83 -109.66 17.90
C SER A 53 19.38 -111.02 17.39
N VAL A 54 20.31 -111.79 16.82
CA VAL A 54 20.07 -113.15 16.33
C VAL A 54 19.90 -114.13 17.48
N THR A 55 20.65 -113.99 18.57
CA THR A 55 20.54 -114.90 19.72
C THR A 55 19.26 -114.67 20.53
N ASN A 56 18.82 -113.41 20.67
CA ASN A 56 17.56 -113.05 21.34
C ASN A 56 16.31 -113.50 20.58
N SER A 57 16.44 -113.86 19.29
CA SER A 57 15.32 -114.33 18.46
C SER A 57 15.69 -115.54 17.62
N LEU A 58 16.41 -116.48 18.26
CA LEU A 58 16.97 -117.66 17.61
C LEU A 58 15.93 -118.52 16.89
N ASP A 59 14.71 -118.62 17.43
CA ASP A 59 13.60 -119.38 16.83
C ASP A 59 13.22 -118.88 15.43
N ARG A 60 13.42 -117.59 15.15
CA ARG A 60 13.14 -116.99 13.83
C ARG A 60 14.24 -117.26 12.81
N PHE A 61 15.46 -117.50 13.28
CA PHE A 61 16.64 -117.63 12.44
C PHE A 61 17.17 -119.08 12.35
N ALA A 62 16.64 -120.00 13.16
CA ALA A 62 17.13 -121.38 13.28
C ALA A 62 17.16 -122.14 11.95
N ASP A 63 16.11 -121.98 11.13
CA ASP A 63 15.99 -122.62 9.81
C ASP A 63 17.01 -122.07 8.79
N MET A 64 17.31 -120.77 8.89
CA MET A 64 18.23 -120.08 8.00
C MET A 64 19.70 -120.33 8.38
N LEU A 65 20.01 -120.42 9.67
CA LEU A 65 21.36 -120.57 10.21
C LEU A 65 21.89 -122.02 10.11
N GLY A 66 20.99 -123.01 10.11
CA GLY A 66 21.34 -124.42 10.08
C GLY A 66 21.91 -124.93 11.42
N PRO A 67 21.91 -126.25 11.65
CA PRO A 67 22.12 -126.85 12.96
C PRO A 67 23.51 -126.56 13.56
N ALA A 68 24.55 -126.42 12.73
CA ALA A 68 25.90 -126.12 13.18
C ALA A 68 26.05 -124.72 13.77
N ILE A 69 25.39 -123.71 13.16
CA ILE A 69 25.48 -122.32 13.64
C ILE A 69 24.50 -122.10 14.79
N THR A 70 23.29 -122.68 14.70
CA THR A 70 22.29 -122.63 15.76
C THR A 70 22.80 -123.25 17.06
N THR A 71 23.54 -124.38 17.00
CA THR A 71 24.14 -124.99 18.20
C THR A 71 25.23 -124.13 18.83
N GLU A 72 26.09 -123.48 18.04
CA GLU A 72 27.11 -122.55 18.57
C GLU A 72 26.49 -121.25 19.12
N LEU A 73 25.40 -120.76 18.54
CA LEU A 73 24.62 -119.63 19.09
C LEU A 73 23.90 -120.00 20.39
N ILE A 74 23.38 -121.23 20.53
CA ILE A 74 22.81 -121.71 21.81
C ILE A 74 23.89 -121.77 22.88
N LYS A 75 25.09 -122.26 22.54
CA LYS A 75 26.23 -122.23 23.47
C LYS A 75 26.60 -120.79 23.84
N HIS A 76 26.64 -119.89 22.86
CA HIS A 76 26.90 -118.47 23.09
C HIS A 76 25.87 -117.85 24.03
N GLN A 77 24.58 -118.10 23.80
CA GLN A 77 23.51 -117.58 24.65
C GLN A 77 23.59 -118.12 26.08
N LYS A 78 23.92 -119.40 26.25
CA LYS A 78 24.14 -119.99 27.59
C LYS A 78 25.29 -119.32 28.33
N LEU A 79 26.41 -119.12 27.64
CA LEU A 79 27.57 -118.41 28.19
C LEU A 79 27.24 -116.94 28.49
N SER A 80 26.49 -116.26 27.63
CA SER A 80 26.04 -114.88 27.86
C SER A 80 25.15 -114.77 29.09
N ASN A 81 24.18 -115.66 29.23
CA ASN A 81 23.30 -115.70 30.41
C ASN A 81 24.07 -116.04 31.69
N GLU A 82 25.10 -116.89 31.61
CA GLU A 82 25.97 -117.23 32.74
C GLU A 82 26.81 -116.03 33.18
N VAL A 83 27.32 -115.23 32.24
CA VAL A 83 28.00 -113.96 32.51
C VAL A 83 27.02 -112.96 33.14
N GLU A 84 25.83 -112.78 32.57
CA GLU A 84 24.82 -111.87 33.11
C GLU A 84 24.37 -112.25 34.53
N ASN A 85 24.17 -113.54 34.81
CA ASN A 85 23.83 -114.03 36.14
C ASN A 85 24.95 -113.84 37.16
N LEU A 86 26.22 -114.02 36.75
CA LEU A 86 27.37 -113.76 37.61
C LEU A 86 27.57 -112.26 37.87
N LEU A 87 27.30 -111.40 36.88
CA LEU A 87 27.32 -109.96 37.04
C LEU A 87 26.17 -109.47 37.95
N ALA A 88 24.98 -110.06 37.83
CA ALA A 88 23.82 -109.73 38.69
C ALA A 88 23.97 -110.24 40.14
N SER A 89 24.68 -111.34 40.36
CA SER A 89 24.94 -111.90 41.71
C SER A 89 26.17 -111.29 42.40
N SER A 90 26.94 -110.45 41.71
CA SER A 90 28.13 -109.79 42.25
C SER A 90 27.81 -108.53 43.09
N GLU A 91 26.55 -108.08 43.14
CA GLU A 91 26.17 -106.86 43.88
C GLU A 91 25.97 -107.09 45.41
N GLU A 92 25.98 -108.34 45.88
CA GLU A 92 25.91 -108.67 47.31
C GLU A 92 27.32 -108.95 47.87
N GLY A 93 27.82 -108.02 48.69
CA GLY A 93 29.24 -107.91 49.07
C GLY A 93 29.77 -109.03 49.97
N ASP A 94 30.76 -109.79 49.45
CA ASP A 94 31.72 -110.59 50.22
C ASP A 94 33.10 -110.57 49.53
N SER A 95 34.10 -109.95 50.14
CA SER A 95 35.42 -109.68 49.50
C SER A 95 36.29 -110.91 49.22
N VAL A 96 36.05 -112.04 49.88
CA VAL A 96 36.82 -113.28 49.67
C VAL A 96 36.33 -114.06 48.44
N ARG A 97 35.10 -113.79 47.96
CA ARG A 97 34.54 -114.41 46.75
C ARG A 97 34.96 -113.70 45.46
N ALA A 98 35.53 -112.50 45.57
CA ALA A 98 35.85 -111.63 44.44
C ALA A 98 37.03 -112.13 43.59
N GLU A 99 38.09 -112.73 44.16
CA GLU A 99 39.22 -113.25 43.36
C GLU A 99 38.84 -114.53 42.58
N GLU A 100 38.06 -115.42 43.19
CA GLU A 100 37.50 -116.60 42.51
C GLU A 100 36.47 -116.20 41.44
N GLN A 101 35.60 -115.22 41.73
CA GLN A 101 34.66 -114.65 40.75
C GLN A 101 35.38 -113.93 39.61
N GLN A 102 36.45 -113.19 39.88
CA GLN A 102 37.27 -112.52 38.85
C GLN A 102 37.96 -113.56 37.94
N GLY A 103 38.52 -114.63 38.51
CA GLY A 103 39.10 -115.74 37.74
C GLY A 103 38.07 -116.47 36.88
N CYS A 104 36.88 -116.74 37.44
CA CYS A 104 35.75 -117.29 36.71
C CYS A 104 35.25 -116.35 35.60
N LEU A 105 35.13 -115.04 35.86
CA LEU A 105 34.74 -114.04 34.87
C LEU A 105 35.77 -113.92 33.75
N CYS A 106 37.07 -113.93 34.04
CA CYS A 106 38.11 -113.93 33.00
C CYS A 106 38.06 -115.19 32.12
N LEU A 107 37.86 -116.37 32.72
CA LEU A 107 37.67 -117.61 31.97
C LEU A 107 36.39 -117.57 31.12
N LEU A 108 35.29 -117.06 31.68
CA LEU A 108 34.01 -116.95 31.01
C LEU A 108 34.04 -115.90 29.88
N GLU A 109 34.74 -114.79 30.07
CA GLU A 109 35.02 -113.78 29.05
C GLU A 109 35.85 -114.38 27.91
N GLN A 110 36.87 -115.19 28.23
CA GLN A 110 37.67 -115.88 27.22
C GLN A 110 36.86 -116.93 26.46
N CYS A 111 35.98 -117.66 27.15
CA CYS A 111 35.00 -118.58 26.55
C CYS A 111 33.99 -117.83 25.66
N LEU A 112 33.50 -116.66 26.09
CA LEU A 112 32.59 -115.82 25.34
C LEU A 112 33.27 -115.27 24.08
N LYS A 113 34.50 -114.76 24.19
CA LYS A 113 35.33 -114.33 23.05
C LYS A 113 35.58 -115.48 22.07
N CYS A 114 35.90 -116.67 22.58
CA CYS A 114 36.05 -117.86 21.74
C CYS A 114 34.75 -118.25 21.04
N SER A 115 33.62 -118.17 21.75
CA SER A 115 32.28 -118.46 21.24
C SER A 115 31.88 -117.46 20.15
N VAL A 116 32.02 -116.16 20.37
CA VAL A 116 31.81 -115.11 19.36
C VAL A 116 32.69 -115.35 18.15
N ARG A 117 33.98 -115.66 18.35
CA ARG A 117 34.90 -115.93 17.25
C ARG A 117 34.52 -117.20 16.46
N ASN A 118 34.03 -118.24 17.14
CA ASN A 118 33.57 -119.46 16.48
C ASN A 118 32.28 -119.21 15.68
N VAL A 119 31.33 -118.47 16.24
CA VAL A 119 30.11 -118.01 15.56
C VAL A 119 30.48 -117.17 14.33
N LEU A 120 31.33 -116.15 14.49
CA LEU A 120 31.78 -115.29 13.39
C LEU A 120 32.53 -116.06 12.30
N ARG A 121 33.38 -117.03 12.64
CA ARG A 121 34.05 -117.88 11.64
C ARG A 121 33.05 -118.69 10.80
N LEU A 122 32.04 -119.27 11.45
CA LEU A 122 31.00 -120.05 10.76
C LEU A 122 30.09 -119.16 9.89
N LEU A 123 29.79 -117.94 10.36
CA LEU A 123 29.07 -116.94 9.59
C LEU A 123 29.88 -116.47 8.38
N LEU A 124 31.17 -116.14 8.57
CA LEU A 124 32.07 -115.70 7.50
C LEU A 124 32.36 -116.79 6.47
N ALA A 125 32.30 -118.07 6.85
CA ALA A 125 32.40 -119.20 5.92
C ALA A 125 31.21 -119.26 4.94
N ASN A 126 30.09 -118.59 5.24
CA ASN A 126 28.91 -118.48 4.39
C ASN A 126 28.54 -117.00 4.12
N PRO A 127 29.18 -116.31 3.17
CA PRO A 127 28.97 -114.88 2.92
C PRO A 127 27.52 -114.50 2.55
N SER A 128 26.81 -115.38 1.84
CA SER A 128 25.39 -115.18 1.48
C SER A 128 24.47 -115.15 2.69
N LEU A 129 24.77 -115.98 3.71
CA LEU A 129 24.07 -116.02 4.98
C LEU A 129 24.27 -114.73 5.77
N CYS A 130 25.51 -114.20 5.82
CA CYS A 130 25.80 -112.93 6.47
C CYS A 130 25.00 -111.77 5.88
N GLN A 131 24.85 -111.74 4.56
CA GLN A 131 24.05 -110.71 3.89
C GLN A 131 22.55 -110.86 4.15
N ALA A 132 22.05 -112.10 4.23
CA ALA A 132 20.65 -112.37 4.61
C ALA A 132 20.38 -111.91 6.05
N LEU A 133 21.26 -112.27 7.00
CA LEU A 133 21.20 -111.83 8.40
C LEU A 133 21.26 -110.31 8.54
N LYS A 134 22.13 -109.62 7.79
CA LYS A 134 22.21 -108.15 7.77
C LYS A 134 20.94 -107.45 7.29
N ARG A 135 20.09 -108.14 6.50
CA ARG A 135 18.80 -107.60 6.03
C ARG A 135 17.67 -107.91 7.01
N GLU A 136 17.67 -109.13 7.55
CA GLU A 136 16.61 -109.67 8.41
C GLU A 136 16.73 -109.19 9.87
N ALA A 137 17.96 -109.08 10.40
CA ALA A 137 18.24 -108.75 11.80
C ALA A 137 18.44 -107.24 12.06
N ARG A 138 17.97 -106.37 11.17
CA ARG A 138 18.03 -104.91 11.35
C ARG A 138 17.13 -104.48 12.52
N VAL A 139 17.72 -104.39 13.70
CA VAL A 139 17.11 -103.77 14.89
C VAL A 139 17.21 -102.25 14.75
N LYS A 140 16.20 -101.50 15.23
CA LYS A 140 16.27 -100.03 15.37
C LYS A 140 17.38 -99.64 16.37
N GLU A 141 18.22 -98.67 15.99
CA GLU A 141 19.17 -97.90 16.81
C GLU A 141 19.66 -98.63 18.07
N SER A 142 20.49 -99.65 17.86
CA SER A 142 21.25 -100.26 18.96
C SER A 142 22.45 -99.38 19.34
N PRO A 143 22.94 -99.43 20.59
CA PRO A 143 24.20 -98.77 20.97
C PRO A 143 25.39 -99.14 20.06
N ALA A 144 25.39 -100.35 19.51
CA ALA A 144 26.40 -100.79 18.54
C ALA A 144 26.28 -100.06 17.19
N GLU A 145 25.07 -99.71 16.75
CA GLU A 145 24.86 -98.96 15.50
C GLU A 145 25.36 -97.51 15.59
N VAL A 146 25.18 -96.85 16.75
CA VAL A 146 25.73 -95.51 17.01
C VAL A 146 27.26 -95.54 16.96
N PHE A 147 27.88 -96.56 17.56
CA PHE A 147 29.33 -96.75 17.51
C PHE A 147 29.82 -97.00 16.08
N ILE A 148 29.13 -97.83 15.30
CA ILE A 148 29.47 -98.09 13.88
C ILE A 148 29.40 -96.80 13.05
N LYS A 149 28.37 -95.96 13.26
CA LYS A 149 28.24 -94.65 12.58
C LYS A 149 29.37 -93.69 12.94
N ALA A 150 29.66 -93.53 14.24
CA ALA A 150 30.77 -92.70 14.71
C ALA A 150 32.14 -93.21 14.19
N PHE A 151 32.31 -94.53 14.09
CA PHE A 151 33.52 -95.11 13.51
C PHE A 151 33.60 -94.90 11.99
N GLY A 152 32.46 -94.86 11.29
CA GLY A 152 32.38 -94.45 9.88
C GLY A 152 32.76 -92.97 9.67
N GLU A 153 32.31 -92.08 10.55
CA GLU A 153 32.73 -90.67 10.57
C GLU A 153 34.23 -90.53 10.86
N PHE A 154 34.75 -91.28 11.83
CA PHE A 154 36.19 -91.35 12.10
C PHE A 154 36.98 -91.84 10.88
N ARG A 155 36.50 -92.87 10.19
CA ARG A 155 37.12 -93.36 8.94
C ARG A 155 37.16 -92.27 7.87
N ASN A 156 36.09 -91.48 7.72
CA ASN A 156 36.06 -90.37 6.76
C ASN A 156 37.02 -89.25 7.16
N PHE A 157 37.08 -88.90 8.44
CA PHE A 157 38.03 -87.92 8.96
C PHE A 157 39.49 -88.38 8.75
N ILE A 158 39.81 -89.65 9.01
CA ILE A 158 41.15 -90.19 8.78
C ILE A 158 41.48 -90.20 7.29
N LEU A 159 40.52 -90.54 6.42
CA LEU A 159 40.73 -90.47 4.98
C LEU A 159 41.04 -89.03 4.54
N GLU A 160 40.24 -88.06 4.98
CA GLU A 160 40.45 -86.64 4.70
C GLU A 160 41.83 -86.19 5.17
N ARG A 161 42.22 -86.52 6.40
CA ARG A 161 43.55 -86.21 6.96
C ARG A 161 44.71 -86.87 6.22
N LEU A 162 44.52 -88.08 5.71
CA LEU A 162 45.53 -88.78 4.94
C LEU A 162 45.66 -88.21 3.52
N LEU A 163 44.57 -87.72 2.95
CA LEU A 163 44.52 -87.10 1.63
C LEU A 163 44.98 -85.63 1.64
N THR A 164 44.91 -84.94 2.78
CA THR A 164 45.44 -83.57 2.93
C THR A 164 46.95 -83.57 3.11
N SER A 165 47.66 -82.86 2.23
CA SER A 165 49.09 -82.59 2.39
C SER A 165 49.33 -81.55 3.49
N PRO A 166 50.44 -81.62 4.27
CA PRO A 166 50.80 -80.57 5.22
C PRO A 166 50.90 -79.17 4.59
N MET A 167 51.31 -79.11 3.32
CA MET A 167 51.37 -77.86 2.56
C MET A 167 49.98 -77.30 2.24
N GLU A 168 49.02 -78.17 1.91
CA GLU A 168 47.63 -77.77 1.64
C GLU A 168 46.94 -77.25 2.91
N GLU A 169 47.21 -77.86 4.06
CA GLU A 169 46.69 -77.41 5.35
C GLU A 169 47.28 -76.03 5.77
N GLU A 170 48.58 -75.82 5.56
CA GLU A 170 49.19 -74.50 5.78
C GLU A 170 48.63 -73.43 4.83
N GLU A 171 48.38 -73.78 3.56
CA GLU A 171 47.76 -72.89 2.58
C GLU A 171 46.31 -72.54 2.94
N GLU A 172 45.54 -73.50 3.46
CA GLU A 172 44.17 -73.28 3.92
C GLU A 172 44.13 -72.35 5.15
N ILE A 173 45.03 -72.53 6.11
CA ILE A 173 45.17 -71.65 7.27
C ILE A 173 45.52 -70.23 6.83
N GLN A 174 46.53 -70.06 5.98
CA GLN A 174 46.93 -68.75 5.46
C GLN A 174 45.80 -68.07 4.68
N PHE A 175 45.07 -68.84 3.86
CA PHE A 175 43.91 -68.32 3.14
C PHE A 175 42.79 -67.84 4.07
N MET A 176 42.49 -68.59 5.13
CA MET A 176 41.50 -68.22 6.14
C MET A 176 41.92 -66.96 6.91
N GLU A 177 43.20 -66.83 7.25
CA GLU A 177 43.76 -65.63 7.87
C GLU A 177 43.66 -64.41 6.95
N ASP A 178 44.00 -64.55 5.67
CA ASP A 178 43.90 -63.50 4.66
C ASP A 178 42.45 -63.03 4.46
N ILE A 179 41.49 -63.98 4.41
CA ILE A 179 40.06 -63.67 4.39
C ILE A 179 39.67 -62.91 5.65
N SER A 180 40.09 -63.37 6.83
CA SER A 180 39.76 -62.75 8.12
C SER A 180 40.28 -61.32 8.20
N LEU A 181 41.53 -61.08 7.81
CA LEU A 181 42.11 -59.74 7.73
C LEU A 181 41.36 -58.86 6.73
N ARG A 182 40.95 -59.40 5.59
CA ARG A 182 40.18 -58.66 4.59
C ARG A 182 38.78 -58.32 5.10
N ILE A 183 38.13 -59.23 5.82
CA ILE A 183 36.84 -58.98 6.49
C ILE A 183 37.02 -57.87 7.52
N GLN A 184 38.01 -57.95 8.40
CA GLN A 184 38.29 -56.92 9.40
C GLN A 184 38.48 -55.53 8.76
N ARG A 185 39.37 -55.42 7.77
CA ARG A 185 39.59 -54.15 7.04
C ARG A 185 38.32 -53.62 6.37
N ASN A 186 37.52 -54.50 5.77
CA ASN A 186 36.23 -54.11 5.18
C ASN A 186 35.23 -53.65 6.26
N THR A 187 35.18 -54.32 7.41
CA THR A 187 34.28 -53.92 8.51
C THR A 187 34.68 -52.58 9.09
N GLU A 188 35.97 -52.30 9.27
CA GLU A 188 36.48 -50.99 9.70
C GLU A 188 36.18 -49.90 8.69
N ALA A 189 36.33 -50.18 7.39
CA ALA A 189 35.98 -49.23 6.34
C ALA A 189 34.47 -48.94 6.31
N ILE A 190 33.62 -49.97 6.49
CA ILE A 190 32.17 -49.81 6.57
C ILE A 190 31.77 -48.98 7.78
N THR A 191 32.32 -49.27 8.97
CA THR A 191 31.98 -48.52 10.19
C THR A 191 32.44 -47.07 10.11
N ALA A 192 33.63 -46.82 9.54
CA ALA A 192 34.12 -45.46 9.29
C ALA A 192 33.22 -44.69 8.30
N LEU A 193 32.81 -45.31 7.20
CA LEU A 193 31.90 -44.70 6.22
C LEU A 193 30.51 -44.45 6.81
N GLN A 194 29.98 -45.39 7.61
CA GLN A 194 28.72 -45.21 8.34
C GLN A 194 28.81 -44.04 9.33
N ALA A 195 29.92 -43.89 10.05
CA ALA A 195 30.15 -42.77 10.96
C ALA A 195 30.23 -41.43 10.20
N GLN A 196 30.94 -41.39 9.06
CA GLN A 196 30.99 -40.19 8.21
C GLN A 196 29.62 -39.82 7.65
N LEU A 197 28.83 -40.80 7.21
CA LEU A 197 27.46 -40.58 6.73
C LEU A 197 26.57 -40.03 7.86
N ALA A 198 26.63 -40.63 9.05
CA ALA A 198 25.87 -40.15 10.20
C ALA A 198 26.27 -38.72 10.61
N ALA A 199 27.57 -38.39 10.58
CA ALA A 199 28.05 -37.05 10.84
C ALA A 199 27.54 -36.06 9.78
N ALA A 200 27.61 -36.42 8.49
CA ALA A 200 27.10 -35.59 7.40
C ALA A 200 25.59 -35.33 7.53
N ILE A 201 24.79 -36.36 7.84
CA ILE A 201 23.35 -36.23 8.09
C ILE A 201 23.09 -35.25 9.24
N ARG A 202 23.77 -35.42 10.38
CA ARG A 202 23.62 -34.50 11.52
C ARG A 202 23.98 -33.07 11.16
N THR A 203 25.08 -32.84 10.43
CA THR A 203 25.43 -31.48 10.00
C THR A 203 24.36 -30.88 9.09
N GLN A 204 23.83 -31.67 8.15
CA GLN A 204 22.75 -31.23 7.28
C GLN A 204 21.47 -30.91 8.07
N GLU A 205 21.07 -31.76 9.01
CA GLU A 205 19.92 -31.53 9.89
C GLU A 205 20.07 -30.24 10.70
N THR A 206 21.26 -29.97 11.27
CA THR A 206 21.49 -28.72 12.00
C THR A 206 21.42 -27.48 11.10
N GLU A 207 21.91 -27.56 9.86
CA GLU A 207 21.81 -26.47 8.88
C GLU A 207 20.38 -26.26 8.40
N ILE A 208 19.61 -27.34 8.23
CA ILE A 208 18.17 -27.26 7.92
C ILE A 208 17.44 -26.55 9.06
N GLN A 209 17.65 -26.98 10.31
CA GLN A 209 17.03 -26.34 11.48
C GLN A 209 17.39 -24.84 11.60
N LYS A 210 18.65 -24.46 11.33
CA LYS A 210 19.04 -23.04 11.30
C LYS A 210 18.27 -22.27 10.22
N LYS A 211 18.14 -22.83 9.01
CA LYS A 211 17.39 -22.20 7.93
C LYS A 211 15.90 -22.12 8.24
N ASP A 212 15.32 -23.16 8.84
CA ASP A 212 13.92 -23.17 9.26
C ASP A 212 13.63 -22.09 10.30
N ASN A 213 14.52 -21.90 11.27
CA ASN A 213 14.42 -20.81 12.25
C ASN A 213 14.46 -19.43 11.56
N VAL A 214 15.40 -19.22 10.64
CA VAL A 214 15.47 -17.96 9.87
C VAL A 214 14.20 -17.73 9.04
N ILE A 215 13.65 -18.79 8.42
CA ILE A 215 12.39 -18.70 7.68
C ILE A 215 11.24 -18.31 8.61
N GLN A 216 11.19 -18.86 9.84
CA GLN A 216 10.18 -18.53 10.83
C GLN A 216 10.31 -17.07 11.31
N ASP A 217 11.52 -16.60 11.59
CA ASP A 217 11.79 -15.21 11.99
C ASP A 217 11.43 -14.23 10.87
N LEU A 218 11.77 -14.55 9.62
CA LEU A 218 11.38 -13.73 8.47
C LEU A 218 9.87 -13.70 8.27
N LYS A 219 9.17 -14.85 8.42
CA LYS A 219 7.70 -14.90 8.35
C LYS A 219 7.05 -14.03 9.42
N THR A 220 7.50 -14.11 10.66
CA THR A 220 6.95 -13.31 11.77
C THR A 220 7.22 -11.82 11.56
N SER A 221 8.43 -11.45 11.12
CA SER A 221 8.79 -10.07 10.77
C SER A 221 7.94 -9.52 9.62
N MET A 222 7.76 -10.29 8.55
CA MET A 222 6.89 -9.91 7.42
C MET A 222 5.43 -9.72 7.86
N GLN A 223 4.92 -10.59 8.72
CA GLN A 223 3.57 -10.47 9.27
C GLN A 223 3.43 -9.17 10.08
N ALA A 224 4.38 -8.91 10.99
CA ALA A 224 4.41 -7.71 11.83
C ALA A 224 4.50 -6.42 10.99
N LEU A 225 5.35 -6.40 9.95
CA LEU A 225 5.43 -5.29 9.01
C LEU A 225 4.12 -5.08 8.25
N THR A 226 3.50 -6.17 7.80
CA THR A 226 2.21 -6.10 7.08
C THR A 226 1.12 -5.51 7.97
N ASP A 227 1.05 -5.92 9.24
CA ASP A 227 0.04 -5.42 10.18
C ASP A 227 0.34 -3.98 10.60
N ALA A 228 1.60 -3.60 10.77
CA ALA A 228 2.02 -2.22 11.00
C ALA A 228 1.65 -1.31 9.82
N CYS A 229 1.90 -1.76 8.59
CA CYS A 229 1.51 -1.04 7.37
C CYS A 229 -0.01 -0.87 7.26
N LYS A 230 -0.79 -1.92 7.55
CA LYS A 230 -2.26 -1.83 7.57
C LYS A 230 -2.76 -0.84 8.61
N ALA A 231 -2.21 -0.88 9.82
CA ALA A 231 -2.55 0.05 10.89
C ALA A 231 -2.20 1.49 10.52
N GLY A 232 -1.00 1.72 9.97
CA GLY A 232 -0.57 3.04 9.49
C GLY A 232 -1.47 3.58 8.38
N ALA A 233 -1.83 2.75 7.39
CA ALA A 233 -2.76 3.13 6.33
C ALA A 233 -4.16 3.50 6.87
N GLN A 234 -4.68 2.74 7.84
CA GLN A 234 -5.95 3.05 8.50
C GLN A 234 -5.87 4.37 9.28
N GLN A 235 -4.78 4.62 10.01
CA GLN A 235 -4.58 5.86 10.75
C GLN A 235 -4.51 7.07 9.82
N ILE A 236 -3.71 7.00 8.74
CA ILE A 236 -3.60 8.08 7.74
C ILE A 236 -4.98 8.37 7.13
N LYS A 237 -5.75 7.34 6.81
CA LYS A 237 -7.11 7.51 6.28
C LYS A 237 -8.03 8.20 7.28
N GLN A 238 -8.05 7.76 8.54
CA GLN A 238 -8.89 8.35 9.58
C GLN A 238 -8.51 9.81 9.87
N GLU A 239 -7.21 10.11 9.94
CA GLU A 239 -6.72 11.47 10.14
C GLU A 239 -7.04 12.36 8.94
N GLY A 240 -6.86 11.85 7.73
CA GLY A 240 -7.27 12.50 6.48
C GLY A 240 -8.76 12.84 6.46
N ASP A 241 -9.63 11.87 6.77
CA ASP A 241 -11.08 12.06 6.83
C ASP A 241 -11.47 13.10 7.90
N LYS A 242 -10.83 13.07 9.07
CA LYS A 242 -11.07 14.03 10.16
C LYS A 242 -10.64 15.44 9.73
N GLN A 243 -9.49 15.56 9.08
CA GLN A 243 -8.99 16.84 8.60
C GLN A 243 -9.86 17.40 7.48
N GLN A 244 -10.27 16.55 6.52
CA GLN A 244 -11.19 16.93 5.45
C GLN A 244 -12.52 17.44 6.01
N LYS A 245 -13.11 16.75 7.00
CA LYS A 245 -14.35 17.21 7.66
C LYS A 245 -14.18 18.58 8.32
N LYS A 246 -13.07 18.80 9.03
CA LYS A 246 -12.77 20.11 9.64
C LYS A 246 -12.63 21.21 8.59
N MET A 247 -11.88 20.96 7.52
CA MET A 247 -11.69 21.92 6.43
C MET A 247 -13.00 22.24 5.72
N LEU A 248 -13.83 21.22 5.49
CA LEU A 248 -15.14 21.40 4.86
C LEU A 248 -16.08 22.23 5.75
N GLN A 249 -16.13 21.96 7.05
CA GLN A 249 -16.90 22.78 8.00
C GLN A 249 -16.39 24.23 8.08
N ALA A 250 -15.06 24.44 8.12
CA ALA A 250 -14.47 25.77 8.15
C ALA A 250 -14.77 26.55 6.85
N SER A 251 -14.69 25.87 5.70
CA SER A 251 -15.06 26.44 4.40
C SER A 251 -16.54 26.80 4.34
N GLN A 252 -17.43 25.91 4.78
CA GLN A 252 -18.87 26.16 4.82
C GLN A 252 -19.21 27.34 5.74
N ALA A 253 -18.59 27.42 6.91
CA ALA A 253 -18.76 28.56 7.83
C ALA A 253 -18.27 29.87 7.20
N SER A 254 -17.16 29.84 6.47
CA SER A 254 -16.64 31.02 5.76
C SER A 254 -17.57 31.46 4.63
N CYS A 255 -18.08 30.52 3.84
CA CYS A 255 -19.07 30.80 2.79
C CYS A 255 -20.35 31.41 3.38
N ALA A 256 -20.85 30.85 4.49
CA ALA A 256 -22.05 31.38 5.15
C ALA A 256 -21.85 32.83 5.63
N ARG A 257 -20.69 33.14 6.24
CA ARG A 257 -20.34 34.51 6.65
C ARG A 257 -20.27 35.47 5.46
N LEU A 258 -19.56 35.09 4.39
CA LEU A 258 -19.48 35.92 3.19
C LEU A 258 -20.85 36.14 2.54
N GLN A 259 -21.72 35.14 2.59
CA GLN A 259 -23.07 35.26 2.07
C GLN A 259 -23.93 36.22 2.90
N GLU A 260 -23.81 36.17 4.23
CA GLU A 260 -24.42 37.16 5.12
C GLU A 260 -23.90 38.58 4.84
N ASP A 261 -22.59 38.76 4.68
CA ASP A 261 -21.99 40.06 4.33
C ASP A 261 -22.52 40.61 3.00
N ILE A 262 -22.67 39.74 1.98
CA ILE A 262 -23.24 40.11 0.68
C ILE A 262 -24.70 40.58 0.85
N GLU A 263 -25.51 39.86 1.62
CA GLU A 263 -26.90 40.22 1.87
C GLU A 263 -27.02 41.54 2.64
N GLN A 264 -26.19 41.75 3.67
CA GLN A 264 -26.12 42.99 4.42
C GLN A 264 -25.72 44.17 3.52
N LEU A 265 -24.67 44.02 2.71
CA LEU A 265 -24.22 45.07 1.78
C LEU A 265 -25.28 45.38 0.70
N ARG A 266 -25.99 44.37 0.21
CA ARG A 266 -27.11 44.58 -0.73
C ARG A 266 -28.24 45.38 -0.08
N ALA A 267 -28.59 45.06 1.16
CA ALA A 267 -29.60 45.81 1.91
C ALA A 267 -29.17 47.26 2.15
N GLN A 268 -27.91 47.49 2.54
CA GLN A 268 -27.35 48.83 2.71
C GLN A 268 -27.37 49.63 1.40
N LEU A 269 -26.94 49.04 0.29
CA LEU A 269 -26.98 49.66 -1.04
C LEU A 269 -28.42 50.05 -1.40
N HIS A 270 -29.38 49.14 -1.22
CA HIS A 270 -30.78 49.40 -1.53
C HIS A 270 -31.35 50.55 -0.69
N ALA A 271 -31.06 50.58 0.62
CA ALA A 271 -31.47 51.68 1.49
C ALA A 271 -30.87 53.03 1.02
N LEU A 272 -29.58 53.05 0.71
CA LEU A 272 -28.88 54.25 0.25
C LEU A 272 -29.42 54.77 -1.10
N VAL A 273 -29.75 53.86 -2.02
CA VAL A 273 -30.39 54.20 -3.30
C VAL A 273 -31.77 54.83 -3.07
N LEU A 274 -32.58 54.31 -2.14
CA LEU A 274 -33.88 54.88 -1.82
C LEU A 274 -33.77 56.27 -1.19
N GLU A 275 -32.86 56.44 -0.22
CA GLU A 275 -32.56 57.73 0.42
C GLU A 275 -32.12 58.77 -0.62
N HIS A 276 -31.18 58.41 -1.50
CA HIS A 276 -30.74 59.31 -2.56
C HIS A 276 -31.86 59.65 -3.53
N ARG A 277 -32.67 58.68 -3.95
CA ARG A 277 -33.83 58.93 -4.80
C ARG A 277 -34.85 59.87 -4.14
N ALA A 278 -35.12 59.70 -2.85
CA ALA A 278 -36.01 60.58 -2.10
C ALA A 278 -35.46 62.01 -2.00
N SER A 279 -34.17 62.16 -1.67
CA SER A 279 -33.49 63.46 -1.59
C SER A 279 -33.48 64.18 -2.93
N GLU A 280 -33.22 63.45 -4.01
CA GLU A 280 -33.17 63.96 -5.38
C GLU A 280 -34.56 64.43 -5.84
N LEU A 281 -35.62 63.65 -5.57
CA LEU A 281 -37.01 64.06 -5.83
C LEU A 281 -37.40 65.32 -5.03
N ALA A 282 -36.96 65.43 -3.77
CA ALA A 282 -37.21 66.62 -2.95
C ALA A 282 -36.52 67.86 -3.55
N LEU A 283 -35.27 67.72 -4.02
CA LEU A 283 -34.54 68.78 -4.70
C LEU A 283 -35.20 69.17 -6.03
N ARG A 284 -35.64 68.21 -6.85
CA ARG A 284 -36.41 68.50 -8.08
C ARG A 284 -37.69 69.27 -7.80
N LYS A 285 -38.44 68.89 -6.75
CA LYS A 285 -39.64 69.63 -6.33
C LYS A 285 -39.32 71.05 -5.88
N ARG A 286 -38.22 71.25 -5.14
CA ARG A 286 -37.77 72.59 -4.72
C ARG A 286 -37.33 73.43 -5.92
N LYS A 287 -36.58 72.85 -6.85
CA LYS A 287 -36.18 73.49 -8.10
C LYS A 287 -37.42 73.98 -8.87
N GLY A 288 -38.41 73.11 -9.10
CA GLY A 288 -39.65 73.49 -9.80
C GLY A 288 -40.40 74.63 -9.12
N ARG A 289 -40.48 74.64 -7.78
CA ARG A 289 -41.10 75.77 -7.03
C ARG A 289 -40.37 77.09 -7.27
N LEU A 290 -39.04 77.09 -7.17
CA LEU A 290 -38.23 78.28 -7.41
C LEU A 290 -38.33 78.75 -8.86
N GLU A 291 -38.34 77.82 -9.83
CA GLU A 291 -38.56 78.15 -11.24
C GLU A 291 -39.92 78.81 -11.45
N SER A 292 -41.00 78.30 -10.84
CA SER A 292 -42.32 78.95 -10.87
C SER A 292 -42.31 80.33 -10.20
N GLU A 293 -41.63 80.50 -9.07
CA GLU A 293 -41.48 81.81 -8.42
C GLU A 293 -40.76 82.81 -9.31
N ILE A 294 -39.66 82.41 -9.98
CA ILE A 294 -38.92 83.25 -10.93
C ILE A 294 -39.81 83.65 -12.09
N VAL A 295 -40.56 82.72 -12.69
CA VAL A 295 -41.51 83.02 -13.77
C VAL A 295 -42.55 84.04 -13.31
N ASN A 296 -43.12 83.87 -12.12
CA ASN A 296 -44.07 84.83 -11.55
C ASN A 296 -43.45 86.22 -11.34
N TRP A 297 -42.17 86.31 -10.96
CA TRP A 297 -41.46 87.60 -10.83
C TRP A 297 -41.19 88.25 -12.17
N ILE A 298 -40.84 87.47 -13.20
CA ILE A 298 -40.68 87.95 -14.57
C ILE A 298 -42.01 88.51 -15.09
N GLU A 299 -43.11 87.76 -14.96
CA GLU A 299 -44.44 88.20 -15.40
C GLU A 299 -44.88 89.50 -14.71
N LYS A 300 -44.62 89.64 -13.40
CA LYS A 300 -44.89 90.88 -12.66
C LYS A 300 -44.05 92.05 -13.18
N TYR A 301 -42.76 91.82 -13.42
CA TYR A 301 -41.87 92.84 -13.96
C TYR A 301 -42.29 93.27 -15.36
N ASP A 302 -42.60 92.33 -16.25
CA ASP A 302 -43.06 92.61 -17.61
C ASP A 302 -44.39 93.40 -17.60
N THR A 303 -45.29 93.07 -16.68
CA THR A 303 -46.56 93.80 -16.50
C THR A 303 -46.32 95.23 -16.02
N ASP A 304 -45.52 95.42 -14.96
CA ASP A 304 -45.20 96.76 -14.43
C ASP A 304 -44.45 97.62 -15.46
N MET A 305 -43.49 97.04 -16.18
CA MET A 305 -42.80 97.72 -17.28
C MET A 305 -43.76 98.09 -18.42
N GLY A 306 -44.72 97.22 -18.74
CA GLY A 306 -45.77 97.51 -19.73
C GLY A 306 -46.69 98.66 -19.29
N GLU A 307 -47.11 98.67 -18.03
CA GLU A 307 -47.91 99.75 -17.43
C GLU A 307 -47.13 101.08 -17.45
N LYS A 308 -45.86 101.08 -17.03
CA LYS A 308 -44.99 102.27 -17.06
C LYS A 308 -44.76 102.80 -18.46
N GLN A 309 -44.60 101.91 -19.44
CA GLN A 309 -44.46 102.30 -20.83
C GLN A 309 -45.74 102.94 -21.38
N ALA A 310 -46.91 102.39 -21.05
CA ALA A 310 -48.19 102.97 -21.43
C ALA A 310 -48.42 104.36 -20.79
N GLU A 311 -48.11 104.51 -19.49
CA GLU A 311 -48.15 105.81 -18.80
C GLU A 311 -47.21 106.83 -19.48
N TYR A 312 -45.99 106.42 -19.83
CA TYR A 312 -45.04 107.27 -20.53
C TYR A 312 -45.56 107.71 -21.91
N GLU A 313 -46.12 106.79 -22.68
CA GLU A 313 -46.70 107.07 -24.01
C GLU A 313 -47.91 108.02 -23.91
N GLU A 314 -48.76 107.87 -22.89
CA GLU A 314 -49.87 108.80 -22.63
C GLU A 314 -49.36 110.22 -22.31
N VAL A 315 -48.37 110.34 -21.42
CA VAL A 315 -47.78 111.64 -21.08
C VAL A 315 -47.06 112.26 -22.28
N ASP A 316 -46.34 111.48 -23.08
CA ASP A 316 -45.66 111.97 -24.29
C ASP A 316 -46.67 112.43 -25.35
N ALA A 317 -47.80 111.73 -25.50
CA ALA A 317 -48.89 112.15 -26.37
C ALA A 317 -49.49 113.49 -25.91
N VAL A 318 -49.81 113.64 -24.62
CA VAL A 318 -50.29 114.91 -24.05
C VAL A 318 -49.25 116.01 -24.22
N TYR A 319 -47.98 115.74 -23.95
CA TYR A 319 -46.89 116.69 -24.14
C TYR A 319 -46.76 117.14 -25.60
N ALA A 320 -46.89 116.23 -26.56
CA ALA A 320 -46.88 116.55 -27.98
C ALA A 320 -48.05 117.47 -28.36
N GLU A 321 -49.25 117.19 -27.84
CA GLU A 321 -50.43 118.03 -28.02
C GLU A 321 -50.24 119.43 -27.40
N GLU A 322 -49.82 119.50 -26.13
CA GLU A 322 -49.55 120.76 -25.46
C GLU A 322 -48.46 121.57 -26.17
N LYS A 323 -47.40 120.92 -26.63
CA LYS A 323 -46.34 121.56 -27.41
C LYS A 323 -46.87 122.14 -28.71
N ALA A 324 -47.75 121.43 -29.42
CA ALA A 324 -48.41 121.93 -30.63
C ALA A 324 -49.34 123.12 -30.33
N GLN A 325 -50.07 123.08 -29.20
CA GLN A 325 -50.90 124.19 -28.75
C GLN A 325 -50.06 125.42 -28.40
N VAL A 326 -48.93 125.24 -27.70
CA VAL A 326 -48.00 126.31 -27.36
C VAL A 326 -47.39 126.93 -28.60
N SER A 327 -46.97 126.13 -29.59
CA SER A 327 -46.47 126.68 -30.86
C SER A 327 -47.53 127.51 -31.59
N LEU A 328 -48.77 127.04 -31.63
CA LEU A 328 -49.88 127.76 -32.25
C LEU A 328 -50.22 129.05 -31.49
N LEU A 329 -50.18 129.03 -30.16
CA LEU A 329 -50.36 130.23 -29.34
C LEU A 329 -49.21 131.23 -29.51
N ALA A 330 -47.97 130.74 -29.62
CA ALA A 330 -46.81 131.58 -29.87
C ALA A 330 -46.90 132.27 -31.24
N GLU A 331 -47.33 131.55 -32.28
CA GLU A 331 -47.62 132.12 -33.61
C GLU A 331 -48.70 133.20 -33.54
N LYS A 332 -49.83 132.93 -32.87
CA LYS A 332 -50.90 133.91 -32.66
C LYS A 332 -50.42 135.13 -31.88
N HIS A 333 -49.63 134.93 -30.82
CA HIS A 333 -49.06 136.02 -30.02
C HIS A 333 -48.09 136.86 -30.84
N ALA A 334 -47.27 136.24 -31.70
CA ALA A 334 -46.40 136.96 -32.63
C ALA A 334 -47.20 137.84 -33.61
N MET A 335 -48.29 137.32 -34.17
CA MET A 335 -49.19 138.13 -35.01
C MET A 335 -49.82 139.29 -34.23
N LEU A 336 -50.33 139.04 -33.02
CA LEU A 336 -50.91 140.08 -32.17
C LEU A 336 -49.90 141.16 -31.78
N LEU A 337 -48.63 140.79 -31.50
CA LEU A 337 -47.57 141.76 -31.24
C LEU A 337 -47.29 142.64 -32.47
N GLN A 338 -47.29 142.04 -33.66
CA GLN A 338 -47.14 142.78 -34.90
C GLN A 338 -48.30 143.76 -35.10
N GLU A 339 -49.55 143.32 -34.95
CA GLU A 339 -50.73 144.20 -35.01
C GLU A 339 -50.69 145.30 -33.95
N TYR A 340 -50.31 144.97 -32.71
CA TYR A 340 -50.17 145.94 -31.62
C TYR A 340 -49.12 147.01 -31.95
N SER A 341 -47.97 146.61 -32.48
CA SER A 341 -46.92 147.56 -32.91
C SER A 341 -47.41 148.47 -34.03
N GLN A 342 -48.17 147.95 -35.00
CA GLN A 342 -48.80 148.75 -36.05
C GLN A 342 -49.78 149.77 -35.47
N ILE A 343 -50.63 149.36 -34.52
CA ILE A 343 -51.57 150.27 -33.84
C ILE A 343 -50.83 151.35 -33.06
N GLU A 344 -49.76 151.01 -32.35
CA GLU A 344 -48.94 151.99 -31.63
C GLU A 344 -48.27 152.99 -32.59
N GLU A 345 -47.74 152.51 -33.71
CA GLU A 345 -47.17 153.36 -34.76
C GLU A 345 -48.23 154.27 -35.38
N GLU A 346 -49.41 153.74 -35.70
CA GLU A 346 -50.55 154.53 -36.19
C GLU A 346 -51.00 155.58 -35.19
N ARG A 347 -51.10 155.24 -33.90
CA ARG A 347 -51.40 156.19 -32.82
C ARG A 347 -50.32 157.26 -32.73
N ARG A 348 -49.04 156.89 -32.79
CA ARG A 348 -47.91 157.83 -32.79
C ARG A 348 -47.99 158.79 -33.98
N ILE A 349 -48.29 158.28 -35.18
CA ILE A 349 -48.48 159.10 -36.39
C ILE A 349 -49.68 160.04 -36.23
N CYS A 350 -50.82 159.55 -35.75
CA CYS A 350 -52.00 160.35 -35.48
C CYS A 350 -51.75 161.45 -34.44
N GLN A 351 -51.01 161.13 -33.38
CA GLN A 351 -50.67 162.08 -32.31
C GLN A 351 -49.69 163.13 -32.81
N ASN A 352 -48.67 162.74 -33.58
CA ASN A 352 -47.78 163.66 -34.29
C ASN A 352 -48.54 164.58 -35.26
N LYS A 353 -49.52 164.05 -36.01
CA LYS A 353 -50.41 164.86 -36.88
C LYS A 353 -51.24 165.86 -36.09
N LYS A 354 -51.82 165.45 -34.96
CA LYS A 354 -52.56 166.35 -34.05
C LYS A 354 -51.66 167.45 -33.49
N GLU A 355 -50.44 167.11 -33.06
CA GLU A 355 -49.47 168.09 -32.59
C GLU A 355 -49.03 169.07 -33.69
N GLN A 356 -48.79 168.59 -34.92
CA GLN A 356 -48.49 169.43 -36.07
C GLN A 356 -49.65 170.39 -36.37
N ALA A 357 -50.90 169.88 -36.37
CA ALA A 357 -52.08 170.71 -36.56
C ALA A 357 -52.26 171.76 -35.46
N LEU A 358 -51.97 171.43 -34.19
CA LEU A 358 -51.94 172.40 -33.08
C LEU A 358 -50.83 173.44 -33.24
N LYS A 359 -49.63 173.03 -33.68
CA LYS A 359 -48.53 173.96 -33.99
C LYS A 359 -48.91 174.90 -35.14
N GLU A 360 -49.54 174.40 -36.20
CA GLU A 360 -50.07 175.23 -37.28
C GLU A 360 -51.17 176.18 -36.80
N LEU A 361 -52.11 175.69 -35.99
CA LEU A 361 -53.21 176.51 -35.47
C LEU A 361 -52.67 177.60 -34.55
N THR A 362 -51.77 177.29 -33.63
CA THR A 362 -51.11 178.29 -32.77
C THR A 362 -50.32 179.30 -33.59
N ALA A 363 -49.62 178.89 -34.66
CA ALA A 363 -48.95 179.80 -35.58
C ALA A 363 -49.95 180.72 -36.32
N ARG A 364 -51.06 180.18 -36.83
CA ARG A 364 -52.15 180.95 -37.45
C ARG A 364 -52.78 181.93 -36.47
N THR A 365 -53.03 181.52 -35.22
CA THR A 365 -53.55 182.41 -34.17
C THR A 365 -52.57 183.52 -33.84
N ARG A 366 -51.27 183.23 -33.76
CA ARG A 366 -50.21 184.24 -33.55
C ARG A 366 -50.17 185.26 -34.69
N ALA A 367 -50.25 184.80 -35.94
CA ALA A 367 -50.35 185.66 -37.12
C ALA A 367 -51.60 186.55 -37.07
N ALA A 368 -52.76 185.97 -36.72
CA ALA A 368 -54.01 186.71 -36.56
C ALA A 368 -53.92 187.78 -35.45
N ILE A 369 -53.29 187.48 -34.31
CA ILE A 369 -53.06 188.43 -33.21
C ILE A 369 -52.16 189.58 -33.66
N CYS A 370 -51.08 189.31 -34.41
CA CYS A 370 -50.20 190.35 -34.95
C CYS A 370 -50.94 191.30 -35.90
N ILE A 371 -51.74 190.75 -36.82
CA ILE A 371 -52.55 191.54 -37.77
C ILE A 371 -53.57 192.41 -37.00
N GLN A 372 -54.28 191.82 -36.03
CA GLN A 372 -55.24 192.54 -35.20
C GLN A 372 -54.60 193.64 -34.34
N ALA A 373 -53.40 193.40 -33.79
CA ALA A 373 -52.67 194.37 -33.00
C ALA A 373 -52.18 195.56 -33.86
N PHE A 374 -51.70 195.29 -35.08
CA PHE A 374 -51.26 196.33 -36.01
C PHE A 374 -52.41 197.26 -36.43
N TRP A 375 -53.58 196.70 -36.76
CA TRP A 375 -54.78 197.47 -37.13
C TRP A 375 -55.33 198.32 -35.97
N ARG A 376 -55.41 197.75 -34.76
CA ARG A 376 -55.83 198.49 -33.55
C ARG A 376 -54.87 199.63 -33.22
N GLY A 377 -53.57 199.46 -33.45
CA GLY A 377 -52.56 200.50 -33.29
C GLY A 377 -52.65 201.64 -34.31
N TYR A 378 -52.98 201.32 -35.58
CA TYR A 378 -53.16 202.32 -36.64
C TYR A 378 -54.37 203.24 -36.36
N LEU A 379 -55.50 202.67 -35.95
CA LEU A 379 -56.74 203.41 -35.67
C LEU A 379 -56.56 204.46 -34.55
N VAL A 380 -55.77 204.12 -33.52
CA VAL A 380 -55.50 205.00 -32.37
C VAL A 380 -54.57 206.16 -32.72
N ARG A 381 -53.71 206.03 -33.73
CA ARG A 381 -52.75 207.07 -34.15
C ARG A 381 -53.30 208.10 -35.13
N SER A 382 -54.39 207.78 -35.84
CA SER A 382 -55.01 208.65 -36.85
C SER A 382 -55.81 209.84 -36.27
N LEU A 383 -56.39 209.71 -35.08
CA LEU A 383 -57.38 210.67 -34.56
C LEU A 383 -56.83 211.86 -33.72
N LYS A 384 -55.52 212.18 -33.73
CA LYS A 384 -54.95 213.21 -32.83
C LYS A 384 -54.02 214.25 -33.47
N SER A 385 -54.45 214.99 -34.51
CA SER A 385 -53.83 216.29 -34.84
C SER A 385 -54.83 217.38 -35.30
N LYS A 386 -54.73 218.59 -34.68
CA LYS A 386 -55.49 219.87 -34.80
C LYS A 386 -56.55 220.12 -33.68
N LYS A 387 -56.50 221.08 -32.73
CA LYS A 387 -55.54 222.11 -32.18
C LYS A 387 -56.07 222.51 -30.76
N LYS A 388 -55.21 223.01 -29.84
CA LYS A 388 -55.46 223.69 -28.52
C LYS A 388 -56.84 223.54 -27.79
N THR A 389 -56.87 222.78 -26.67
CA THR A 389 -57.43 223.03 -25.28
C THR A 389 -57.25 221.72 -24.49
N LYS A 390 -56.31 221.59 -23.53
CA LYS A 390 -55.86 220.26 -23.03
C LYS A 390 -56.27 219.99 -21.56
N LYS A 391 -57.46 219.39 -21.38
CA LYS A 391 -58.10 219.09 -20.07
C LYS A 391 -57.69 217.72 -19.51
N GLN A 392 -57.33 217.70 -18.22
CA GLN A 392 -57.86 216.86 -17.12
C GLN A 392 -58.04 215.34 -17.34
N GLU A 393 -57.82 214.42 -16.40
CA GLU A 393 -57.37 214.41 -15.01
C GLU A 393 -57.42 212.95 -14.54
N LYS A 394 -56.56 212.58 -13.58
CA LYS A 394 -56.83 211.68 -12.43
C LYS A 394 -57.10 210.16 -12.59
N GLY A 395 -56.55 209.45 -11.59
CA GLY A 395 -57.13 208.22 -11.01
C GLY A 395 -56.18 207.02 -11.02
N LYS A 396 -55.20 206.88 -10.12
CA LYS A 396 -55.27 206.35 -8.72
C LYS A 396 -55.73 204.88 -8.58
N SER A 397 -54.89 204.14 -7.84
CA SER A 397 -55.21 202.97 -6.98
C SER A 397 -55.51 201.65 -7.69
N LYS A 398 -55.35 200.45 -7.13
CA LYS A 398 -54.76 199.88 -5.90
C LYS A 398 -54.82 198.34 -6.11
N LYS A 399 -53.92 197.59 -5.45
CA LYS A 399 -54.09 196.23 -4.89
C LYS A 399 -54.58 195.06 -5.78
N ALA A 400 -53.82 193.96 -5.77
CA ALA A 400 -54.14 192.63 -5.18
C ALA A 400 -53.19 191.58 -5.79
N LYS A 401 -52.40 190.80 -5.01
CA LYS A 401 -52.69 189.42 -4.54
C LYS A 401 -53.40 188.59 -5.63
N LYS A 402 -52.85 187.50 -6.15
CA LYS A 402 -52.17 186.36 -5.51
C LYS A 402 -51.31 185.63 -6.56
#